data_AF-A0A0Q5Q0P9-F1
#
_entry.id   AF-A0A0Q5Q0P9-F1
#
_cell.length_a   1.000
_cell.length_b   1.000
_cell.length_c   1.000
_cell.angle_alpha   90.00
_cell.angle_beta   90.00
_cell.angle_gamma   90.00
#
_symmetry.space_group_name_H-M   'P 1'
#
loop_
_entity.id
_entity.type
_entity.pdbx_description
1 polymer ?
#
loop_
_entity_poly.entity_id
_entity_poly.type
_entity_poly.pdbx_seq_one_letter_code
_entity_poly.pdbx_strand_id
1 'polypeptide(L)'
;MKMIFQLSENVGLSGKHIGHAGKKHVMIDNDSLGERQTFEVLRLKKDNGKGAPLSLYTAFRTFHEQITAAVAILNHVNQRDKLAAFDRAPGRGAELVITDAALDQPTPMRYAIGGSGQVFPCYHFTLWGRKEIGRPHDLHVVSFFGTMGDFGRRRSD
;
A
#
# COMPACT_ATOMS: atom_id res chain seq x y z
N MET A 1 16.51 -19.83 0.57
CA MET A 1 16.36 -18.36 0.39
C MET A 1 16.20 -17.75 1.78
N LYS A 2 17.15 -16.90 2.21
CA LYS A 2 17.12 -16.27 3.56
C LYS A 2 16.08 -15.15 3.55
N MET A 3 15.15 -15.12 4.50
CA MET A 3 14.20 -14.00 4.65
C MET A 3 14.96 -12.71 4.96
N ILE A 4 14.64 -11.64 4.25
CA ILE A 4 15.27 -10.31 4.38
C ILE A 4 14.52 -9.50 5.46
N PHE A 5 13.19 -9.64 5.53
CA PHE A 5 12.35 -9.01 6.53
C PHE A 5 11.53 -10.07 7.26
N GLN A 6 11.58 -10.09 8.59
CA GLN A 6 10.77 -10.97 9.44
C GLN A 6 9.63 -10.19 10.08
N LEU A 7 8.50 -10.86 10.34
CA LEU A 7 7.47 -10.36 11.24
C LEU A 7 8.08 -10.24 12.64
N SER A 8 8.37 -9.01 13.08
CA SER A 8 8.63 -8.77 14.49
C SER A 8 7.28 -8.86 15.20
N GLU A 9 7.07 -9.92 15.99
CA GLU A 9 5.89 -10.12 16.85
C GLU A 9 5.69 -8.97 17.87
N ASN A 10 6.62 -8.01 17.94
CA ASN A 10 6.64 -6.89 18.88
C ASN A 10 6.88 -5.51 18.24
N VAL A 11 6.39 -5.24 17.02
CA VAL A 11 6.24 -3.84 16.59
C VAL A 11 5.13 -3.20 17.44
N GLY A 12 5.55 -2.68 18.59
CA GLY A 12 4.72 -2.27 19.71
C GLY A 12 3.51 -1.43 19.30
N LEU A 13 2.34 -1.93 19.69
CA LEU A 13 1.12 -1.17 19.95
C LEU A 13 1.35 -0.22 21.14
N SER A 14 2.35 0.65 21.08
CA SER A 14 2.53 1.70 22.07
C SER A 14 1.60 2.86 21.71
N GLY A 15 0.78 3.30 22.67
CA GLY A 15 -0.20 4.37 22.55
C GLY A 15 0.36 5.78 22.23
N LYS A 16 1.60 5.88 21.73
CA LYS A 16 2.13 7.13 21.17
C LYS A 16 1.90 7.13 19.67
N HIS A 17 1.22 8.16 19.17
CA HIS A 17 0.92 8.34 17.75
C HIS A 17 2.20 8.37 16.89
N ILE A 18 2.65 7.18 16.44
CA ILE A 18 3.53 7.09 15.28
C ILE A 18 2.64 7.44 14.08
N GLY A 19 2.82 8.62 13.50
CA GLY A 19 2.24 8.99 12.23
C GLY A 19 2.85 8.14 11.11
N HIS A 20 2.48 6.87 11.04
CA HIS A 20 2.80 6.00 9.91
C HIS A 20 1.90 6.43 8.75
N ALA A 21 2.48 6.84 7.62
CA ALA A 21 1.68 7.17 6.45
C ALA A 21 0.92 5.94 5.89
N GLY A 22 1.36 4.72 6.24
CA GLY A 22 0.57 3.48 6.09
C GLY A 22 -0.77 3.48 6.83
N LYS A 23 -0.95 4.29 7.90
CA LYS A 23 -2.26 4.46 8.58
C LYS A 23 -3.33 5.04 7.66
N LYS A 24 -2.96 5.76 6.61
CA LYS A 24 -3.93 6.30 5.63
C LYS A 24 -4.65 5.22 4.82
N HIS A 25 -4.15 3.97 4.87
CA HIS A 25 -4.66 2.83 4.13
C HIS A 25 -4.96 1.64 5.06
N VAL A 26 -5.23 1.85 6.36
CA VAL A 26 -5.45 0.76 7.32
C VAL A 26 -6.62 1.08 8.23
N MET A 27 -7.47 0.09 8.48
CA MET A 27 -8.58 0.18 9.43
C MET A 27 -9.54 1.35 9.17
N ILE A 28 -9.66 1.76 7.90
CA ILE A 28 -10.73 2.66 7.46
C ILE A 28 -11.95 1.80 7.22
N ASP A 29 -13.07 2.16 7.83
CA ASP A 29 -14.35 1.50 7.60
C ASP A 29 -14.89 1.81 6.19
N ASN A 30 -15.92 1.08 5.77
CA ASN A 30 -16.45 1.19 4.42
C ASN A 30 -17.07 2.56 4.13
N ASP A 31 -17.70 3.17 5.14
CA ASP A 31 -18.41 4.44 4.99
C ASP A 31 -17.40 5.58 4.86
N SER A 32 -16.43 5.64 5.77
CA SER A 32 -15.30 6.56 5.73
C SER A 32 -14.49 6.46 4.44
N LEU A 33 -14.32 5.26 3.88
CA LEU A 33 -13.61 5.07 2.61
C LEU A 33 -14.46 5.57 1.41
N GLY A 34 -15.77 5.33 1.43
CA GLY A 34 -16.72 5.83 0.44
C GLY A 34 -16.89 7.35 0.47
N GLU A 35 -16.91 7.95 1.67
CA GLU A 35 -16.91 9.39 1.86
C GLU A 35 -15.66 10.04 1.27
N ARG A 36 -14.47 9.47 1.52
CA ARG A 36 -13.21 9.97 0.91
C ARG A 36 -13.27 9.99 -0.60
N GLN A 37 -13.79 8.93 -1.22
CA GLN A 37 -13.98 8.90 -2.67
C GLN A 37 -14.98 9.96 -3.12
N THR A 38 -16.11 10.09 -2.42
CA THR A 38 -17.17 11.05 -2.76
C THR A 38 -16.67 12.49 -2.67
N PHE A 39 -15.99 12.86 -1.57
CA PHE A 39 -15.41 14.19 -1.40
C PHE A 39 -14.37 14.51 -2.47
N GLU A 40 -13.49 13.57 -2.82
CA GLU A 40 -12.50 13.82 -3.86
C GLU A 40 -13.14 13.95 -5.24
N VAL A 41 -14.13 13.12 -5.58
CA VAL A 41 -14.88 13.25 -6.83
C VAL A 41 -15.58 14.60 -6.91
N LEU A 42 -16.19 15.06 -5.82
CA LEU A 42 -16.82 16.40 -5.75
C LEU A 42 -15.79 17.52 -5.90
N ARG A 43 -14.64 17.41 -5.22
CA ARG A 43 -13.53 18.38 -5.33
C ARG A 43 -13.01 18.45 -6.76
N LEU A 44 -12.70 17.31 -7.37
CA LEU A 44 -12.19 17.23 -8.74
C LEU A 44 -13.22 17.71 -9.78
N LYS A 45 -14.52 17.46 -9.59
CA LYS A 45 -15.57 18.02 -10.45
C LYS A 45 -15.63 19.55 -10.35
N LYS A 46 -15.51 20.10 -9.14
CA LYS A 46 -15.49 21.55 -8.91
C LYS A 46 -14.26 22.21 -9.53
N ASP A 47 -13.09 21.56 -9.46
CA ASP A 47 -11.83 22.12 -9.91
C ASP A 47 -11.61 21.98 -11.43
N ASN A 48 -12.08 20.89 -12.08
CA ASN A 48 -11.72 20.59 -13.47
C ASN A 48 -12.87 20.65 -14.50
N GLY A 49 -14.14 20.80 -14.10
CA GLY A 49 -15.30 20.88 -15.01
C GLY A 49 -15.53 19.65 -15.92
N LYS A 50 -14.62 18.68 -15.92
CA LYS A 50 -14.64 17.40 -16.62
C LYS A 50 -14.55 16.27 -15.60
N GLY A 51 -15.12 15.12 -15.94
CA GLY A 51 -15.16 13.94 -15.06
C GLY A 51 -13.80 13.65 -14.43
N ALA A 52 -13.77 13.59 -13.10
CA ALA A 52 -12.59 13.24 -12.34
C ALA A 52 -12.07 11.86 -12.79
N PRO A 53 -10.75 11.67 -13.01
CA PRO A 53 -10.22 10.33 -13.16
C PRO A 53 -10.64 9.50 -11.95
N LEU A 54 -11.05 8.25 -12.18
CA LEU A 54 -11.46 7.31 -11.13
C LEU A 54 -10.28 7.05 -10.19
N SER A 55 -10.19 7.83 -9.11
CA SER A 55 -9.28 7.57 -8.01
C SER A 55 -9.81 6.37 -7.22
N LEU A 56 -9.10 5.26 -7.29
CA LEU A 56 -9.37 4.09 -6.49
C LEU A 56 -8.83 4.29 -5.08
N TYR A 57 -9.70 4.26 -4.09
CA TYR A 57 -9.32 4.31 -2.67
C TYR A 57 -9.31 2.90 -2.10
N THR A 58 -8.18 2.51 -1.51
CA THR A 58 -8.01 1.18 -0.92
C THR A 58 -7.54 1.26 0.52
N ALA A 59 -7.96 0.30 1.33
CA ALA A 59 -7.53 0.15 2.71
C ALA A 59 -7.44 -1.33 3.13
N PHE A 60 -6.37 -1.69 3.83
CA PHE A 60 -6.28 -2.93 4.59
C PHE A 60 -7.32 -2.93 5.71
N ARG A 61 -7.91 -4.09 6.01
CA ARG A 61 -8.93 -4.18 7.06
C ARG A 61 -8.30 -4.12 8.44
N THR A 62 -7.08 -4.66 8.56
CA THR A 62 -6.30 -4.69 9.79
C THR A 62 -4.85 -4.28 9.53
N PHE A 63 -4.15 -3.89 10.60
CA PHE A 63 -2.72 -3.63 10.54
C PHE A 63 -1.90 -4.92 10.29
N HIS A 64 -2.38 -6.06 10.79
CA HIS A 64 -1.75 -7.35 10.55
C HIS A 64 -1.73 -7.69 9.06
N GLU A 65 -2.85 -7.53 8.34
CA GLU A 65 -2.91 -7.74 6.89
C GLU A 65 -1.93 -6.84 6.13
N GLN A 66 -1.80 -5.57 6.53
CA GLN A 66 -0.84 -4.65 5.92
C GLN A 66 0.60 -5.15 6.11
N ILE A 67 0.98 -5.52 7.34
CA ILE A 67 2.34 -6.01 7.61
C ILE A 67 2.59 -7.31 6.83
N THR A 68 1.67 -8.26 6.88
CA THR A 68 1.80 -9.55 6.20
C THR A 68 2.01 -9.37 4.70
N ALA A 69 1.22 -8.50 4.06
CA ALA A 69 1.38 -8.19 2.64
C ALA A 69 2.71 -7.47 2.34
N ALA A 70 3.11 -6.50 3.16
CA ALA A 70 4.38 -5.79 2.98
C ALA A 70 5.59 -6.73 3.10
N VAL A 71 5.59 -7.63 4.09
CA VAL A 71 6.63 -8.64 4.29
C VAL A 71 6.68 -9.59 3.09
N ALA A 72 5.53 -10.06 2.59
CA ALA A 72 5.47 -10.94 1.43
C ALA A 72 6.08 -10.26 0.19
N ILE A 73 5.74 -8.99 -0.07
CA ILE A 73 6.28 -8.23 -1.20
C ILE A 73 7.78 -8.00 -1.08
N LEU A 74 8.24 -7.53 0.08
CA LEU A 74 9.66 -7.24 0.30
C LEU A 74 10.52 -8.51 0.26
N ASN A 75 9.95 -9.66 0.61
CA ASN A 75 10.67 -10.93 0.49
C ASN A 75 10.49 -11.60 -0.88
N HIS A 76 9.67 -11.05 -1.79
CA HIS A 76 9.43 -11.66 -3.09
C HIS A 76 10.70 -11.66 -3.94
N VAL A 77 10.97 -12.76 -4.66
CA VAL A 77 12.20 -12.93 -5.46
C VAL A 77 12.42 -11.81 -6.48
N ASN A 78 11.34 -11.31 -7.08
CA ASN A 78 11.37 -10.23 -8.06
C ASN A 78 11.82 -8.87 -7.49
N GLN A 79 11.89 -8.70 -6.15
CA GLN A 79 12.30 -7.43 -5.54
C GLN A 79 13.77 -7.41 -5.11
N ARG A 80 14.51 -8.52 -5.26
CA ARG A 80 15.89 -8.65 -4.79
C ARG A 80 16.80 -7.55 -5.34
N ASP A 81 16.74 -7.28 -6.64
CA ASP A 81 17.62 -6.28 -7.27
C ASP A 81 17.29 -4.86 -6.84
N LYS A 82 16.00 -4.54 -6.69
CA LYS A 82 15.54 -3.23 -6.18
C LYS A 82 15.98 -3.00 -4.74
N LEU A 83 15.88 -4.02 -3.90
CA LEU A 83 16.31 -3.95 -2.50
C LEU A 83 17.83 -3.84 -2.39
N ALA A 84 18.58 -4.59 -3.20
CA ALA A 84 20.03 -4.50 -3.24
C ALA A 84 20.51 -3.12 -3.73
N ALA A 85 19.84 -2.53 -4.73
CA ALA A 85 20.12 -1.18 -5.20
C ALA A 85 19.82 -0.14 -4.11
N PHE A 86 18.69 -0.28 -3.41
CA PHE A 86 18.32 0.60 -2.29
C PHE A 86 19.31 0.53 -1.13
N ASP A 87 19.77 -0.68 -0.78
CA ASP A 87 20.76 -0.90 0.27
C ASP A 87 22.10 -0.18 -0.04
N ARG A 88 22.54 -0.24 -1.30
CA ARG A 88 23.77 0.43 -1.76
C ARG A 88 23.60 1.94 -1.99
N ALA A 89 22.37 2.44 -2.09
CA ALA A 89 22.13 3.84 -2.41
C ALA A 89 22.70 4.77 -1.30
N PRO A 90 23.46 5.81 -1.66
CA PRO A 90 24.07 6.69 -0.66
C PRO A 90 23.06 7.65 -0.03
N GLY A 91 23.23 7.90 1.26
CA GLY A 91 22.60 9.03 1.95
C GLY A 91 21.13 8.84 2.36
N ARG A 92 20.61 9.87 3.05
CA ARG A 92 19.18 9.98 3.39
C ARG A 92 18.41 10.39 2.14
N GLY A 93 17.19 9.87 1.98
CA GLY A 93 16.27 10.28 0.92
C GLY A 93 16.31 9.47 -0.37
N ALA A 94 17.21 8.48 -0.50
CA ALA A 94 17.11 7.51 -1.59
C ALA A 94 15.75 6.80 -1.54
N GLU A 95 15.11 6.57 -2.68
CA GLU A 95 13.75 6.03 -2.72
C GLU A 95 13.74 4.54 -3.09
N LEU A 96 12.81 3.80 -2.48
CA LEU A 96 12.43 2.46 -2.88
C LEU A 96 11.02 2.51 -3.42
N VAL A 97 10.86 2.27 -4.72
CA VAL A 97 9.54 2.21 -5.36
C VAL A 97 9.32 0.81 -5.92
N ILE A 98 8.37 0.10 -5.33
CA ILE A 98 7.88 -1.20 -5.80
C ILE A 98 6.46 -0.96 -6.30
N THR A 99 6.28 -0.97 -7.62
CA THR A 99 4.98 -0.85 -8.27
C THR A 99 4.48 -2.22 -8.71
N ASP A 100 3.17 -2.42 -8.57
CA ASP A 100 2.45 -3.57 -9.13
C ASP A 100 3.07 -4.95 -8.76
N ALA A 101 3.53 -5.07 -7.52
CA ALA A 101 4.04 -6.34 -7.02
C ALA A 101 2.88 -7.31 -6.79
N ALA A 102 2.89 -8.41 -7.52
CA ALA A 102 1.93 -9.50 -7.36
C ALA A 102 2.31 -10.42 -6.20
N LEU A 103 1.30 -10.85 -5.43
CA LEU A 103 1.39 -11.93 -4.44
C LEU A 103 0.60 -13.14 -4.94
N ASP A 104 1.11 -14.34 -4.66
CA ASP A 104 0.42 -15.59 -5.01
C ASP A 104 -0.88 -15.80 -4.22
N GLN A 105 -0.92 -15.27 -2.99
CA GLN A 105 -2.09 -15.33 -2.11
C GLN A 105 -2.69 -13.93 -1.96
N PRO A 106 -4.01 -13.76 -2.16
CA PRO A 106 -4.63 -12.46 -2.07
C PRO A 106 -4.69 -11.97 -0.63
N THR A 107 -4.56 -10.66 -0.43
CA THR A 107 -4.93 -10.01 0.82
C THR A 107 -6.33 -9.41 0.67
N PRO A 108 -7.30 -9.73 1.56
CA PRO A 108 -8.61 -9.10 1.52
C PRO A 108 -8.48 -7.61 1.86
N MET A 109 -8.90 -6.75 0.93
CA MET A 109 -8.80 -5.29 1.08
C MET A 109 -10.14 -4.61 0.81
N ARG A 110 -10.38 -3.48 1.48
CA ARG A 110 -11.49 -2.58 1.18
C ARG A 110 -11.16 -1.70 -0.01
N TYR A 111 -12.12 -1.53 -0.89
CA TYR A 111 -12.09 -0.67 -2.05
C TYR A 111 -13.32 0.25 -2.01
N ALA A 112 -13.13 1.56 -2.22
CA ALA A 112 -14.27 2.43 -2.48
C ALA A 112 -14.72 2.27 -3.93
N ILE A 113 -15.91 1.71 -4.13
CA ILE A 113 -16.53 1.53 -5.44
C ILE A 113 -17.97 2.04 -5.34
N GLY A 114 -18.32 2.99 -6.21
CA GLY A 114 -19.70 3.52 -6.27
C GLY A 114 -20.13 4.25 -5.00
N GLY A 115 -19.21 4.88 -4.26
CA GLY A 115 -19.53 5.63 -3.04
C GLY A 115 -19.66 4.79 -1.77
N SER A 116 -19.38 3.48 -1.84
CA SER A 116 -19.34 2.59 -0.67
C SER A 116 -18.06 1.77 -0.64
N GLY A 117 -17.59 1.41 0.54
CA GLY A 117 -16.50 0.45 0.71
C GLY A 117 -16.99 -0.99 0.51
N GLN A 118 -16.29 -1.76 -0.32
CA GLN A 118 -16.52 -3.19 -0.53
C GLN A 118 -15.20 -3.96 -0.39
N VAL A 119 -15.26 -5.20 0.09
CA VAL A 119 -14.06 -6.03 0.28
C VAL A 119 -13.84 -6.92 -0.93
N PHE A 120 -12.65 -6.87 -1.52
CA PHE A 120 -12.23 -7.73 -2.62
C PHE A 120 -10.87 -8.37 -2.34
N PRO A 121 -10.57 -9.54 -2.92
CA PRO A 121 -9.22 -10.09 -2.89
C PRO A 121 -8.27 -9.20 -3.70
N CYS A 122 -7.19 -8.72 -3.06
CA CYS A 122 -6.14 -7.92 -3.69
C CYS A 122 -4.87 -8.75 -3.89
N TYR A 123 -4.39 -8.81 -5.14
CA TYR A 123 -3.17 -9.53 -5.50
C TYR A 123 -1.99 -8.59 -5.77
N HIS A 124 -2.27 -7.33 -6.11
CA HIS A 124 -1.27 -6.39 -6.61
C HIS A 124 -1.12 -5.22 -5.66
N PHE A 125 0.13 -4.83 -5.40
CA PHE A 125 0.42 -3.80 -4.40
C PHE A 125 1.50 -2.85 -4.86
N THR A 126 1.41 -1.62 -4.34
CA THR A 126 2.44 -0.60 -4.51
C THR A 126 2.98 -0.20 -3.15
N LEU A 127 4.31 -0.26 -3.02
CA LEU A 127 5.06 0.18 -1.84
C LEU A 127 6.00 1.30 -2.25
N TRP A 128 5.94 2.41 -1.53
CA TRP A 128 6.92 3.49 -1.60
C TRP A 128 7.59 3.64 -0.25
N GLY A 129 8.92 3.57 -0.25
CA GLY A 129 9.76 3.81 0.90
C GLY A 129 10.87 4.80 0.59
N ARG A 130 11.49 5.32 1.64
CA ARG A 130 12.65 6.19 1.55
C ARG A 130 13.72 5.75 2.54
N LYS A 131 14.97 6.07 2.24
CA LYS A 131 16.12 5.77 3.09
C LYS A 131 16.18 6.76 4.25
N GLU A 132 16.12 6.24 5.46
CA GLU A 132 16.14 6.99 6.71
C GLU A 132 17.08 6.32 7.70
N ILE A 133 18.33 6.80 7.72
CA ILE A 133 19.43 6.23 8.52
C ILE A 133 19.04 6.17 10.00
N GLY A 134 19.22 5.00 10.61
CA GLY A 134 18.93 4.74 12.02
C GLY A 134 17.57 4.07 12.27
N ARG A 135 16.81 3.78 11.21
CA ARG A 135 15.67 2.85 11.26
C ARG A 135 16.12 1.41 11.00
N PRO A 136 15.33 0.41 11.39
CA PRO A 136 15.56 -0.96 10.93
C PRO A 136 15.65 -1.01 9.40
N HIS A 137 16.73 -1.62 8.89
CA HIS A 137 17.05 -1.71 7.46
C HIS A 137 17.15 -0.36 6.73
N ASP A 138 17.37 0.74 7.47
CA ASP A 138 17.37 2.12 6.98
C ASP A 138 16.13 2.50 6.14
N LEU A 139 15.02 1.78 6.31
CA LEU A 139 13.82 1.94 5.49
C LEU A 139 12.71 2.62 6.29
N HIS A 140 12.19 3.72 5.74
CA HIS A 140 10.93 4.32 6.16
C HIS A 140 9.87 4.11 5.06
N VAL A 141 8.83 3.32 5.34
CA VAL A 141 7.71 3.13 4.43
C VAL A 141 6.84 4.39 4.41
N VAL A 142 6.84 5.08 3.27
CA VAL A 142 6.08 6.32 3.03
C VAL A 142 4.64 5.99 2.63
N SER A 143 4.42 4.98 1.82
CA SER A 143 3.07 4.54 1.47
C SER A 143 3.05 3.07 1.11
N PHE A 144 1.94 2.41 1.41
CA PHE A 144 1.72 1.03 1.02
C PHE A 144 0.22 0.76 0.88
N PHE A 145 -0.20 0.37 -0.32
CA PHE A 145 -1.61 0.19 -0.66
C PHE A 145 -1.78 -0.87 -1.76
N GLY A 146 -2.94 -1.51 -1.76
CA GLY A 146 -3.34 -2.42 -2.82
C GLY A 146 -3.81 -1.66 -4.05
N THR A 147 -3.53 -2.23 -5.23
CA THR A 147 -4.05 -1.78 -6.52
C THR A 147 -5.13 -2.77 -6.98
N MET A 148 -5.83 -2.42 -8.06
CA MET A 148 -6.71 -3.37 -8.75
C MET A 148 -5.91 -4.32 -9.66
N GLY A 149 -4.63 -4.03 -9.95
CA GLY A 149 -3.89 -4.76 -10.98
C GLY A 149 -4.70 -4.85 -12.28
N ASP A 150 -4.89 -6.09 -12.77
CA ASP A 150 -5.72 -6.43 -13.93
C ASP A 150 -7.21 -6.67 -13.61
N PHE A 151 -7.75 -6.28 -12.43
CA PHE A 151 -9.21 -6.25 -12.20
C PHE A 151 -9.88 -5.32 -13.21
N GLY A 152 -10.31 -5.88 -14.34
CA GLY A 152 -10.89 -5.15 -15.47
C GLY A 152 -10.31 -5.50 -16.83
N ARG A 153 -9.14 -6.14 -16.93
CA ARG A 153 -8.83 -6.92 -18.14
C ARG A 153 -9.72 -8.15 -18.08
N ARG A 154 -10.93 -8.03 -18.65
CA ARG A 154 -11.57 -9.21 -19.25
C ARG A 154 -10.45 -9.93 -20.00
N ARG A 155 -10.27 -11.22 -19.74
CA ARG A 155 -9.72 -12.09 -20.77
C ARG A 155 -10.61 -11.85 -21.99
N SER A 156 -10.16 -10.97 -22.87
CA SER A 156 -10.55 -11.03 -24.26
C SER A 156 -9.99 -12.36 -24.72
N ASP A 157 -10.93 -13.25 -25.03
CA ASP A 157 -10.77 -14.58 -25.60
C ASP A 157 -9.51 -14.78 -26.46
#